data_AF-A0A8J2J649-F1
#
_entry.id   AF-A0A8J2J649-F1
#
_cell.length_a   1.000
_cell.length_b   1.000
_cell.length_c   1.000
_cell.angle_alpha   90.00
_cell.angle_beta   90.00
_cell.angle_gamma   90.00
#
_symmetry.space_group_name_H-M   'P 1'
#
loop_
_entity.id
_entity.type
_entity.pdbx_description
1 polymer ?
#
loop_
_entity_poly.entity_id
_entity_poly.type
_entity_poly.pdbx_seq_one_letter_code
_entity_poly.pdbx_strand_id
1 'polypeptide(L)'
;MSSPNNNKSPSAGNLDGAGDERPRLTEEEKKQNHIASGMLLAYYYGKEQKRRQAIREGFDRLTELVPGLEGQGRSEGLVLKRTVDYMHDQIAERQRLIARIEAAGGQVDEQYRR
;
A
#
# COMPACT_ATOMS: atom_id res chain seq x y z
N MET A 1 49.60 18.97 -36.92
CA MET A 1 48.40 18.95 -36.04
C MET A 1 48.75 19.72 -34.78
N SER A 2 47.83 20.56 -34.33
CA SER A 2 48.05 21.81 -33.62
C SER A 2 48.47 21.70 -32.15
N SER A 3 49.07 22.80 -31.69
CA SER A 3 49.72 23.15 -30.42
C SER A 3 48.98 22.85 -29.09
N PRO A 4 49.71 22.83 -27.96
CA PRO A 4 49.20 22.54 -26.61
C PRO A 4 48.49 23.75 -25.99
N ASN A 5 47.49 23.52 -25.12
CA ASN A 5 46.84 24.60 -24.37
C ASN A 5 47.09 24.45 -22.86
N ASN A 6 48.03 25.28 -22.39
CA ASN A 6 48.28 25.61 -20.99
C ASN A 6 47.35 26.77 -20.62
N ASN A 7 46.50 26.66 -19.60
CA ASN A 7 46.15 27.81 -18.77
C ASN A 7 45.36 27.44 -17.49
N LYS A 8 46.08 27.59 -16.38
CA LYS A 8 45.71 28.42 -15.21
C LYS A 8 44.49 27.99 -14.38
N SER A 9 44.83 27.37 -13.24
CA SER A 9 44.04 27.42 -12.00
C SER A 9 43.51 28.83 -11.75
N PRO A 10 42.23 29.02 -11.38
CA PRO A 10 41.83 30.25 -10.75
C PRO A 10 42.26 30.20 -9.29
N SER A 11 43.18 31.12 -8.97
CA SER A 11 43.52 31.56 -7.64
C SER A 11 42.28 31.92 -6.83
N ALA A 12 42.40 31.72 -5.52
CA ALA A 12 41.57 32.28 -4.47
C ALA A 12 40.99 33.66 -4.83
N GLY A 13 39.66 33.74 -4.80
CA GLY A 13 38.89 34.96 -4.79
C GLY A 13 37.82 34.84 -3.72
N ASN A 14 38.11 35.37 -2.53
CA ASN A 14 37.11 35.74 -1.54
C ASN A 14 36.10 36.66 -2.23
N LEU A 15 34.85 36.23 -2.30
CA LEU A 15 33.69 37.09 -2.51
C LEU A 15 32.71 36.76 -1.39
N ASP A 16 32.93 37.43 -0.27
CA ASP A 16 32.00 37.54 0.84
C ASP A 16 30.72 38.26 0.39
N GLY A 17 29.57 37.69 0.76
CA GLY A 17 28.38 38.46 1.14
C GLY A 17 27.35 38.76 0.07
N ALA A 18 26.40 37.82 -0.14
CA ALA A 18 24.97 38.13 -0.30
C ALA A 18 24.12 36.84 -0.24
N GLY A 19 23.63 36.49 0.96
CA GLY A 19 22.34 35.82 1.13
C GLY A 19 22.25 34.30 0.90
N ASP A 20 23.11 33.49 1.53
CA ASP A 20 22.74 32.11 1.88
C ASP A 20 22.62 32.03 3.41
N GLU A 21 21.61 32.74 3.96
CA GLU A 21 21.17 32.61 5.35
C GLU A 21 20.41 31.28 5.56
N ARG A 22 21.01 30.17 5.11
CA ARG A 22 20.69 28.87 5.68
C ARG A 22 21.76 28.59 6.74
N PRO A 23 21.46 28.70 8.04
CA PRO A 23 22.44 28.39 9.08
C PRO A 23 22.99 27.00 8.80
N ARG A 24 24.31 26.92 8.59
CA ARG A 24 25.00 25.65 8.39
C ARG A 24 24.83 24.85 9.68
N LEU A 25 23.99 23.81 9.64
CA LEU A 25 23.75 22.92 10.77
C LEU A 25 25.09 22.53 11.41
N THR A 26 25.21 22.73 12.72
CA THR A 26 26.37 22.30 13.52
C THR A 26 26.59 20.79 13.35
N GLU A 27 27.80 20.27 13.59
CA GLU A 27 28.05 18.83 13.45
C GLU A 27 27.15 17.98 14.36
N GLU A 28 26.82 18.50 15.54
CA GLU A 28 25.84 17.92 16.45
C GLU A 28 24.43 17.97 15.88
N GLU A 29 23.97 19.10 15.33
CA GLU A 29 22.67 19.18 14.66
C GLU A 29 22.61 18.27 13.43
N LYS A 30 23.68 18.15 12.64
CA LYS A 30 23.74 17.19 11.51
C LYS A 30 23.62 15.75 11.99
N LYS A 31 24.28 15.39 13.09
CA LYS A 31 24.21 14.05 13.69
C LYS A 31 22.82 13.77 14.27
N GLN A 32 22.24 14.74 14.98
CA GLN A 32 20.88 14.66 15.51
C GLN A 32 19.83 14.58 14.38
N ASN A 33 19.99 15.35 13.30
CA ASN A 33 19.09 15.30 12.15
C ASN A 33 19.23 13.98 11.38
N HIS A 34 20.46 13.44 11.25
CA HIS A 34 20.68 12.12 10.64
C HIS A 34 19.97 11.01 11.42
N ILE A 35 20.02 11.05 12.76
CA ILE A 35 19.32 10.10 13.64
C ILE A 35 17.80 10.32 13.58
N ALA A 36 17.34 11.57 13.67
CA ALA A 36 15.92 11.90 13.67
C ALA A 36 15.25 11.57 12.33
N SER A 37 15.89 11.91 11.20
CA SER A 37 15.40 11.58 9.85
C SER A 37 15.39 10.06 9.64
N GLY A 38 16.44 9.35 10.07
CA GLY A 38 16.50 7.89 10.01
C GLY A 38 15.40 7.21 10.84
N MET A 39 15.16 7.68 12.05
CA MET A 39 14.10 7.18 12.93
C MET A 39 12.70 7.46 12.36
N LEU A 40 12.47 8.66 11.81
CA LEU A 40 11.17 9.05 11.25
C LEU A 40 10.85 8.25 9.96
N LEU A 41 11.86 8.02 9.11
CA LEU A 41 11.74 7.11 7.96
C LEU A 41 11.43 5.69 8.43
N ALA A 42 12.18 5.13 9.39
CA ALA A 42 11.95 3.78 9.91
C ALA A 42 10.54 3.61 10.49
N TYR A 43 10.04 4.62 11.21
CA TYR A 43 8.67 4.63 11.72
C TYR A 43 7.62 4.62 10.60
N TYR A 44 7.79 5.48 9.60
CA TYR A 44 6.88 5.54 8.45
C TYR A 44 6.89 4.23 7.66
N TYR A 45 8.07 3.70 7.35
CA TYR A 45 8.22 2.41 6.68
C TYR A 45 7.60 1.27 7.49
N GLY A 46 7.78 1.22 8.80
CA GLY A 46 7.19 0.20 9.66
C GLY A 46 5.65 0.24 9.65
N LYS A 47 5.06 1.44 9.66
CA LYS A 47 3.60 1.60 9.53
C LYS A 47 3.09 1.14 8.17
N GLU A 48 3.79 1.53 7.10
CA GLU A 48 3.39 1.16 5.74
C GLU A 48 3.52 -0.35 5.51
N GLN A 49 4.54 -1.00 6.07
CA GLN A 49 4.67 -2.46 6.06
C GLN A 49 3.50 -3.11 6.80
N LYS A 50 3.12 -2.62 7.99
CA LYS A 50 1.94 -3.11 8.72
C LYS A 50 0.66 -2.95 7.90
N ARG A 51 0.47 -1.81 7.24
CA ARG A 51 -0.68 -1.57 6.36
C ARG A 51 -0.72 -2.57 5.21
N ARG A 52 0.40 -2.80 4.54
CA ARG A 52 0.52 -3.77 3.43
C ARG A 52 0.32 -5.20 3.90
N GLN A 53 0.85 -5.54 5.07
CA GLN A 53 0.67 -6.87 5.67
C GLN A 53 -0.80 -7.15 5.99
N ALA A 54 -1.50 -6.19 6.60
CA ALA A 54 -2.93 -6.32 6.89
C ALA A 54 -3.78 -6.48 5.61
N ILE A 55 -3.39 -5.81 4.52
CA ILE A 55 -4.05 -5.98 3.22
C ILE A 55 -3.83 -7.40 2.67
N ARG A 56 -2.59 -7.91 2.70
CA ARG A 56 -2.30 -9.28 2.25
C ARG A 56 -3.07 -10.32 3.04
N GLU A 57 -3.08 -10.21 4.37
CA GLU A 57 -3.87 -11.08 5.24
C GLU A 57 -5.38 -10.99 4.92
N GLY A 58 -5.86 -9.81 4.52
CA GLY A 58 -7.22 -9.64 3.99
C GLY A 58 -7.46 -10.47 2.72
N PHE A 59 -6.54 -10.42 1.76
CA PHE A 59 -6.62 -11.21 0.53
C PHE A 59 -6.50 -12.71 0.78
N ASP A 60 -5.60 -13.15 1.65
CA ASP A 60 -5.45 -14.56 2.00
C ASP A 60 -6.74 -15.12 2.60
N ARG A 61 -7.39 -14.39 3.52
CA ARG A 61 -8.71 -14.77 4.05
C ARG A 61 -9.79 -14.84 2.97
N LEU A 62 -9.78 -13.95 1.99
CA LEU A 62 -10.73 -14.02 0.88
C LEU A 62 -10.54 -15.29 0.06
N THR A 63 -9.29 -15.74 -0.13
CA THR A 63 -9.01 -16.98 -0.86
C THR A 63 -9.44 -18.24 -0.12
N GLU A 64 -9.55 -18.20 1.21
CA GLU A 64 -10.08 -19.29 2.03
C GLU A 64 -11.61 -19.36 2.00
N LEU A 65 -12.28 -18.20 1.90
CA LEU A 65 -13.74 -18.11 1.90
C LEU A 65 -14.39 -18.40 0.55
N VAL A 66 -13.70 -18.07 -0.54
CA VAL A 66 -14.23 -18.20 -1.89
C VAL A 66 -13.73 -19.51 -2.51
N PRO A 67 -14.63 -20.47 -2.81
CA PRO A 67 -14.24 -21.76 -3.37
C PRO A 67 -13.46 -21.61 -4.67
N GLY A 68 -12.34 -22.33 -4.78
CA GLY A 68 -11.50 -22.38 -5.98
C GLY A 68 -10.49 -21.23 -6.13
N LEU A 69 -10.31 -20.39 -5.11
CA LEU A 69 -9.27 -19.35 -5.07
C LEU A 69 -8.04 -19.70 -4.21
N GLU A 70 -7.96 -20.92 -3.70
CA GLU A 70 -6.86 -21.37 -2.84
C GLU A 70 -5.50 -21.11 -3.51
N GLY A 71 -4.61 -20.41 -2.80
CA GLY A 71 -3.28 -20.07 -3.30
C GLY A 71 -3.22 -18.97 -4.36
N GLN A 72 -4.35 -18.33 -4.72
CA GLN A 72 -4.41 -17.24 -5.70
C GLN A 72 -4.30 -15.84 -5.11
N GLY A 73 -3.92 -15.70 -3.83
CA GLY A 73 -3.82 -14.42 -3.10
C GLY A 73 -2.88 -13.38 -3.72
N ARG A 74 -2.06 -13.77 -4.70
CA ARG A 74 -1.15 -12.87 -5.44
C ARG A 74 -1.81 -12.11 -6.60
N SER A 75 -2.99 -12.52 -7.04
CA SER A 75 -3.72 -11.88 -8.15
C SER A 75 -4.89 -11.05 -7.62
N GLU A 76 -4.61 -9.87 -7.08
CA GLU A 76 -5.60 -9.00 -6.40
C GLU A 76 -6.88 -8.80 -7.23
N GLY A 77 -6.75 -8.45 -8.51
CA GLY A 77 -7.91 -8.21 -9.39
C GLY A 77 -8.74 -9.46 -9.67
N LEU A 78 -8.10 -10.63 -9.79
CA LEU A 78 -8.80 -11.90 -9.98
C LEU A 78 -9.57 -12.29 -8.71
N VAL A 79 -8.92 -12.16 -7.56
CA VAL A 79 -9.53 -12.47 -6.26
C VAL A 79 -10.76 -11.59 -6.06
N LEU A 80 -10.63 -10.26 -6.21
CA LEU A 80 -11.77 -9.35 -6.04
C LEU A 80 -12.93 -9.67 -6.98
N LYS A 81 -12.64 -9.90 -8.27
CA LYS A 81 -13.67 -10.23 -9.26
C LYS A 81 -14.39 -11.52 -8.88
N ARG A 82 -13.64 -12.58 -8.61
CA ARG A 82 -14.22 -13.89 -8.30
C ARG A 82 -14.99 -13.88 -6.98
N THR A 83 -14.54 -13.09 -6.00
CA THR A 83 -15.29 -12.86 -4.76
C THR A 83 -16.64 -12.21 -5.04
N VAL A 84 -16.71 -11.18 -5.88
CA VAL A 84 -17.99 -10.53 -6.24
C VAL A 84 -18.92 -11.50 -6.97
N ASP A 85 -18.39 -12.25 -7.94
CA ASP A 85 -19.17 -13.28 -8.64
C ASP A 85 -19.76 -14.30 -7.64
N TYR A 86 -18.94 -14.77 -6.70
CA TYR A 86 -19.38 -15.70 -5.66
C TYR A 86 -20.46 -15.09 -4.74
N MET A 87 -20.35 -13.81 -4.38
CA MET A 87 -21.40 -13.15 -3.58
C MET A 87 -22.74 -13.12 -4.33
N HIS A 88 -22.73 -12.85 -5.64
CA HIS A 88 -23.94 -12.91 -6.46
C HIS A 88 -24.54 -14.33 -6.48
N ASP A 89 -23.70 -15.35 -6.64
CA ASP A 89 -24.14 -16.75 -6.60
C ASP A 89 -24.78 -17.12 -5.26
N GLN A 90 -24.19 -16.68 -4.13
CA GLN A 90 -24.73 -16.93 -2.79
C GLN A 90 -26.08 -16.22 -2.56
N ILE A 91 -26.25 -15.00 -3.05
CA ILE A 91 -27.53 -14.27 -2.96
C ILE A 91 -28.61 -14.99 -3.79
N ALA A 92 -28.27 -15.40 -5.02
CA ALA A 92 -29.19 -16.12 -5.88
C ALA A 92 -29.58 -17.48 -5.27
N GLU A 93 -28.62 -18.20 -4.69
CA GLU A 93 -28.89 -19.48 -4.03
C GLU A 93 -29.78 -19.31 -2.81
N ARG A 94 -29.54 -18.28 -1.99
CA ARG A 94 -30.43 -17.93 -0.88
C ARG A 94 -31.86 -17.69 -1.35
N GLN A 95 -32.07 -16.91 -2.42
CA GLN A 95 -33.40 -16.68 -2.98
C GLN A 95 -34.06 -17.98 -3.46
N ARG A 96 -33.30 -18.88 -4.10
CA ARG A 96 -33.81 -20.20 -4.50
C ARG A 96 -34.21 -21.05 -3.31
N LEU A 97 -33.43 -21.06 -2.24
CA LEU A 97 -33.74 -21.81 -1.01
C LEU A 97 -35.01 -21.29 -0.35
N ILE A 98 -35.20 -19.97 -0.31
CA ILE A 98 -36.43 -19.34 0.21
C ILE A 98 -37.63 -19.78 -0.60
N ALA A 99 -37.56 -19.65 -1.94
CA ALA A 99 -38.64 -20.07 -2.83
C ALA A 99 -38.98 -21.57 -2.68
N ARG A 100 -37.97 -22.42 -2.45
CA ARG A 100 -38.18 -23.85 -2.18
C ARG A 100 -38.90 -24.11 -0.86
N ILE A 101 -38.55 -23.38 0.20
CA ILE A 101 -39.21 -23.50 1.50
C ILE A 101 -40.68 -23.07 1.39
N GLU A 102 -40.93 -21.93 0.73
CA GLU A 102 -42.28 -21.41 0.53
C GLU A 102 -43.13 -22.34 -0.34
N ALA A 103 -42.56 -22.91 -1.40
CA ALA A 103 -43.24 -23.91 -2.24
C ALA A 103 -43.58 -25.20 -1.48
N ALA A 104 -42.77 -25.56 -0.47
CA ALA A 104 -43.04 -26.68 0.43
C ALA A 104 -44.04 -26.33 1.56
N GLY A 105 -44.57 -25.11 1.58
CA GLY A 105 -45.54 -24.63 2.59
C GLY A 105 -44.91 -24.08 3.87
N GLY A 106 -43.59 -23.93 3.92
CA GLY A 106 -42.89 -23.28 5.03
C GLY A 106 -42.94 -21.75 4.91
N GLN A 107 -42.84 -21.04 6.04
CA GLN A 107 -42.68 -19.59 6.05
C GLN A 107 -41.24 -19.21 6.40
N VAL A 108 -40.66 -18.31 5.59
CA VAL A 108 -39.36 -17.72 5.88
C VAL A 108 -39.54 -16.35 6.51
N ASP A 109 -38.87 -16.14 7.64
CA ASP A 109 -38.83 -14.88 8.37
C ASP A 109 -38.31 -13.74 7.45
N GLU A 110 -38.93 -12.56 7.57
CA GLU A 110 -38.64 -11.37 6.79
C GLU A 110 -37.16 -10.98 6.85
N GLN A 111 -36.49 -11.22 7.99
CA GLN A 111 -35.06 -10.94 8.14
C GLN A 111 -34.19 -11.69 7.11
N TYR A 112 -34.67 -12.83 6.60
CA TYR A 112 -33.97 -13.63 5.61
C TYR A 112 -34.43 -13.35 4.17
N ARG A 113 -35.38 -12.45 3.93
CA ARG A 113 -35.92 -12.19 2.58
C ARG A 113 -35.19 -11.10 1.79
N ARG A 114 -34.36 -10.27 2.45
CA ARG A 114 -33.58 -9.18 1.84
C ARG A 114 -32.11 -9.53 1.60
#